data_AF-A0A9W9VSH2-F1
#
_entry.id   AF-A0A9W9VSH2-F1
#
_cell.length_a   1.000
_cell.length_b   1.000
_cell.length_c   1.000
_cell.angle_alpha   90.00
_cell.angle_beta   90.00
_cell.angle_gamma   90.00
#
_symmetry.space_group_name_H-M   'P 1'
#
loop_
_entity.id
_entity.type
_entity.pdbx_description
1 polymer ?
#
loop_
_entity_poly.entity_id
_entity_poly.type
_entity_poly.pdbx_seq_one_letter_code
_entity_poly.pdbx_strand_id
1 'polypeptide(L)'
;MLRLFAQTALPRPNPTPWNDDAGPDRMDHDFSDPSIEYIYGITTNLARLIKRIYELTQHLAFYNGREYPTTLLAACEELGDHLSSWNIDIEPFSAIGTEREDARQVARAQSRAFHSAALIYYYRSVQNCKREYLDTEQENTLLAMNEAEELKIHLIKGSSAPAPLTWPAFIASCEAIGEYRQRWNEWWTRVEKYRLKNFSKQHSIVQQVWGKLDRSGSPTDWRDVLAEMNFRIIPV
;
A
#
# COMPACT_ATOMS: atom_id res chain seq x y z
N MET A 1 9.49 7.78 -3.80
CA MET A 1 8.93 6.54 -3.18
C MET A 1 8.96 6.52 -1.65
N LEU A 2 10.12 6.54 -0.97
CA LEU A 2 10.16 6.43 0.51
C LEU A 2 9.30 7.47 1.25
N ARG A 3 9.32 8.71 0.77
CA ARG A 3 8.48 9.80 1.31
C ARG A 3 6.99 9.49 1.17
N LEU A 4 6.56 8.99 0.01
CA LEU A 4 5.17 8.59 -0.23
C LEU A 4 4.74 7.51 0.76
N PHE A 5 5.52 6.44 0.91
CA PHE A 5 5.21 5.38 1.85
C PHE A 5 5.15 5.87 3.31
N ALA A 6 6.05 6.75 3.73
CA ALA A 6 5.97 7.39 5.03
C ALA A 6 4.68 8.21 5.20
N GLN A 7 4.27 8.94 4.16
CA GLN A 7 3.05 9.76 4.16
C GLN A 7 1.77 8.92 4.32
N THR A 8 1.71 7.75 3.68
CA THR A 8 0.54 6.86 3.80
C THR A 8 0.32 6.28 5.21
N ALA A 9 1.37 6.29 6.05
CA ALA A 9 1.31 5.84 7.44
C ALA A 9 1.07 6.98 8.45
N LEU A 10 0.85 8.22 7.98
CA LEU A 10 0.59 9.35 8.87
C LEU A 10 -0.81 9.27 9.49
N PRO A 11 -0.95 9.47 10.82
CA PRO A 11 -2.23 9.48 11.53
C PRO A 11 -3.24 10.44 10.93
N ARG A 12 -2.77 11.64 10.60
CA ARG A 12 -3.59 12.68 10.00
C ARG A 12 -2.89 13.20 8.76
N PRO A 13 -3.52 13.09 7.58
CA PRO A 13 -3.03 13.77 6.40
C PRO A 13 -3.03 15.29 6.67
N ASN A 14 -2.07 16.03 6.09
CA ASN A 14 -2.10 17.49 6.16
C ASN A 14 -3.29 17.99 5.34
N PRO A 15 -4.34 18.59 5.94
CA PRO A 15 -5.55 18.93 5.21
C PRO A 15 -5.29 20.01 4.17
N THR A 16 -5.77 19.81 2.95
CA THR A 16 -5.59 20.75 1.83
C THR A 16 -6.92 21.06 1.17
N PRO A 17 -7.25 22.34 0.90
CA PRO A 17 -8.50 22.67 0.21
C PRO A 17 -8.51 22.05 -1.19
N TRP A 18 -9.70 21.66 -1.66
CA TRP A 18 -9.89 21.20 -3.03
C TRP A 18 -9.81 22.40 -3.98
N ASN A 19 -9.18 22.22 -5.14
CA ASN A 19 -9.09 23.24 -6.17
C ASN A 19 -9.74 22.72 -7.44
N ASP A 20 -10.90 23.28 -7.80
CA ASP A 20 -11.66 22.90 -9.00
C ASP A 20 -10.89 23.15 -10.30
N ASP A 21 -9.97 24.12 -10.30
CA ASP A 21 -9.15 24.49 -11.46
C ASP A 21 -7.89 23.62 -11.60
N ALA A 22 -7.56 22.83 -10.57
CA ALA A 22 -6.47 21.86 -10.66
C ALA A 22 -7.02 20.62 -11.37
N GLY A 23 -6.91 20.59 -12.70
CA GLY A 23 -7.23 19.42 -13.50
C GLY A 23 -6.59 18.14 -12.95
N PRO A 24 -7.11 16.95 -13.32
CA PRO A 24 -6.77 15.66 -12.71
C PRO A 24 -5.28 15.28 -12.79
N ASP A 25 -4.50 15.97 -13.62
CA ASP A 25 -3.11 15.66 -13.92
C ASP A 25 -2.22 16.92 -13.76
N ARG A 26 -1.96 17.32 -12.52
CA ARG A 26 -0.72 18.07 -12.25
C ARG A 26 0.41 17.08 -12.49
N MET A 27 0.99 17.09 -13.68
CA MET A 27 2.11 16.22 -14.07
C MET A 27 3.14 16.12 -12.94
N ASP A 28 3.08 15.01 -12.23
CA ASP A 28 3.90 14.78 -11.07
C ASP A 28 5.24 14.22 -11.55
N HIS A 29 6.21 15.12 -11.70
CA HIS A 29 7.57 14.76 -12.09
C HIS A 29 8.24 13.80 -11.07
N ASP A 30 7.67 13.68 -9.86
CA ASP A 30 8.14 12.83 -8.76
C ASP A 30 8.32 11.34 -9.13
N PHE A 31 7.63 10.84 -10.16
CA PHE A 31 7.72 9.44 -10.62
C PHE A 31 8.13 9.30 -12.08
N SER A 32 8.87 10.28 -12.63
CA SER A 32 9.37 10.19 -14.01
C SER A 32 10.59 9.26 -14.16
N ASP A 33 11.21 8.86 -13.05
CA ASP A 33 12.37 7.97 -13.08
C ASP A 33 11.93 6.50 -13.18
N PRO A 34 12.18 5.80 -14.30
CA PRO A 34 11.81 4.40 -14.46
C PRO A 34 12.64 3.47 -13.55
N SER A 35 13.71 3.95 -12.90
CA SER A 35 14.50 3.18 -11.93
C SER A 35 13.68 2.65 -10.76
N ILE A 36 12.52 3.26 -10.47
CA ILE A 36 11.64 2.79 -9.39
C ILE A 36 11.09 1.38 -9.65
N GLU A 37 10.93 0.99 -10.92
CA GLU A 37 10.51 -0.37 -11.29
C GLU A 37 11.54 -1.39 -10.84
N TYR A 38 12.83 -1.05 -10.99
CA TYR A 38 13.93 -1.91 -10.59
C TYR A 38 14.18 -1.90 -9.08
N ILE A 39 14.13 -0.71 -8.45
CA ILE A 39 14.47 -0.55 -7.03
C ILE A 39 13.34 -1.06 -6.14
N TYR A 40 12.09 -0.81 -6.53
CA TYR A 40 10.93 -1.03 -5.67
C TYR A 40 9.97 -2.10 -6.20
N GLY A 41 10.13 -2.61 -7.42
CA GLY A 41 9.22 -3.61 -7.98
C GLY A 41 7.80 -3.09 -8.19
N ILE A 42 7.65 -1.77 -8.31
CA ILE A 42 6.41 -1.05 -8.58
C ILE A 42 6.65 -0.07 -9.72
N THR A 43 5.66 0.09 -10.60
CA THR A 43 5.73 1.01 -11.72
C THR A 43 5.36 2.43 -11.34
N THR A 44 5.67 3.35 -12.25
CA THR A 44 5.32 4.78 -12.12
C THR A 44 3.81 4.98 -12.09
N ASN A 45 3.06 4.15 -12.81
CA ASN A 45 1.60 4.18 -12.82
C ASN A 45 1.02 3.90 -11.43
N LEU A 46 1.41 2.77 -10.84
CA LEU A 46 0.88 2.37 -9.54
C LEU A 46 1.36 3.29 -8.40
N ALA A 47 2.59 3.83 -8.50
CA ALA A 47 3.07 4.86 -7.58
C ALA A 47 2.22 6.15 -7.63
N ARG A 48 1.82 6.59 -8.84
CA ARG A 48 0.90 7.72 -9.01
C ARG A 48 -0.47 7.45 -8.42
N LEU A 49 -1.03 6.24 -8.61
CA LEU A 49 -2.30 5.86 -8.00
C LEU A 49 -2.23 5.93 -6.47
N ILE A 50 -1.18 5.39 -5.84
CA ILE A 50 -0.98 5.47 -4.38
C ILE A 50 -0.86 6.93 -3.92
N LYS A 51 -0.13 7.78 -4.66
CA LYS A 51 -0.05 9.21 -4.36
C LYS A 51 -1.42 9.88 -4.46
N ARG A 52 -2.20 9.57 -5.50
CA ARG A 52 -3.53 10.14 -5.70
C ARG A 52 -4.50 9.75 -4.58
N ILE A 53 -4.45 8.51 -4.10
CA ILE A 53 -5.21 8.09 -2.90
C ILE A 53 -4.85 8.99 -1.72
N TYR A 54 -3.56 9.18 -1.43
CA TYR A 54 -3.10 10.02 -0.32
C TYR A 54 -3.56 11.47 -0.45
N GLU A 55 -3.47 12.07 -1.65
CA GLU A 55 -3.91 13.45 -1.91
C GLU A 55 -5.42 13.62 -1.69
N LEU A 56 -6.24 12.70 -2.20
CA LEU A 56 -7.68 12.75 -1.96
C LEU A 56 -8.00 12.61 -0.48
N THR A 57 -7.27 11.78 0.26
CA THR A 57 -7.38 11.71 1.72
C THR A 57 -7.04 13.05 2.40
N GLN A 58 -6.08 13.82 1.90
CA GLN A 58 -5.80 15.19 2.38
C GLN A 58 -6.97 16.16 2.12
N HIS A 59 -7.57 16.07 0.92
CA HIS A 59 -8.72 16.90 0.56
C HIS A 59 -9.96 16.55 1.38
N LEU A 60 -10.29 15.28 1.51
CA LEU A 60 -11.42 14.82 2.33
C LEU A 60 -11.26 15.25 3.79
N ALA A 61 -10.05 15.16 4.35
CA ALA A 61 -9.77 15.61 5.71
C ALA A 61 -10.02 17.12 5.92
N PHE A 62 -9.86 17.95 4.88
CA PHE A 62 -10.12 19.39 4.96
C PHE A 62 -11.62 19.71 5.11
N TYR A 63 -12.48 18.91 4.47
CA TYR A 63 -13.94 19.10 4.49
C TYR A 63 -14.64 18.23 5.54
N ASN A 64 -13.92 17.47 6.37
CA ASN A 64 -14.54 16.62 7.38
C ASN A 64 -15.54 17.42 8.27
N GLY A 65 -16.82 16.99 8.27
CA GLY A 65 -17.92 17.70 8.95
C GLY A 65 -18.53 18.87 8.18
N ARG A 66 -18.19 19.05 6.89
CA ARG A 66 -18.72 20.05 5.96
C ARG A 66 -19.24 19.37 4.70
N GLU A 67 -19.92 20.14 3.84
CA GLU A 67 -20.31 19.69 2.52
C GLU A 67 -19.07 19.53 1.61
N TYR A 68 -19.00 18.41 0.91
CA TYR A 68 -17.92 18.12 -0.04
C TYR A 68 -18.23 18.70 -1.42
N PRO A 69 -17.27 19.34 -2.11
CA PRO A 69 -17.44 19.73 -3.50
C PRO A 69 -17.79 18.53 -4.39
N THR A 70 -18.75 18.69 -5.31
CA THR A 70 -19.18 17.62 -6.22
C THR A 70 -18.03 17.11 -7.09
N THR A 71 -17.14 18.00 -7.51
CA THR A 71 -15.91 17.71 -8.27
C THR A 71 -14.92 16.85 -7.48
N LEU A 72 -14.81 17.04 -6.16
CA LEU A 72 -14.00 16.19 -5.29
C LEU A 72 -14.60 14.77 -5.19
N LEU A 73 -15.91 14.66 -5.04
CA LEU A 73 -16.59 13.36 -5.02
C LEU A 73 -16.41 12.62 -6.35
N ALA A 74 -16.58 13.33 -7.48
CA ALA A 74 -16.33 12.77 -8.80
C ALA A 74 -14.87 12.29 -8.97
N ALA A 75 -13.89 13.05 -8.45
CA ALA A 75 -12.48 12.62 -8.49
C ALA A 75 -12.20 11.38 -7.62
N CYS A 76 -12.93 11.21 -6.50
CA CYS A 76 -12.87 9.98 -5.70
C CYS A 76 -13.44 8.79 -6.48
N GLU A 77 -14.57 8.95 -7.17
CA GLU A 77 -15.20 7.92 -8.00
C GLU A 77 -14.30 7.54 -9.19
N GLU A 78 -13.77 8.52 -9.92
CA GLU A 78 -12.85 8.32 -11.06
C GLU A 78 -11.59 7.54 -10.63
N LEU A 79 -11.03 7.84 -9.45
CA LEU A 79 -9.92 7.06 -8.92
C LEU A 79 -10.32 5.60 -8.64
N GLY A 80 -11.54 5.39 -8.12
CA GLY A 80 -12.11 4.05 -7.95
C GLY A 80 -12.15 3.29 -9.27
N ASP A 81 -12.68 3.90 -10.33
CA ASP A 81 -12.75 3.30 -11.66
C ASP A 81 -11.36 2.99 -12.23
N HIS A 82 -10.38 3.88 -12.04
CA HIS A 82 -8.99 3.63 -12.43
C HIS A 82 -8.36 2.48 -11.65
N LEU A 83 -8.60 2.38 -10.33
CA LEU A 83 -8.11 1.27 -9.52
C LEU A 83 -8.78 -0.06 -9.90
N SER A 84 -10.08 -0.06 -10.24
CA SER A 84 -10.82 -1.25 -10.65
C SER A 84 -10.49 -1.72 -12.06
N SER A 85 -10.13 -0.81 -12.98
CA SER A 85 -9.73 -1.14 -14.35
C SER A 85 -8.24 -1.51 -14.50
N TRP A 86 -7.45 -1.32 -13.44
CA TRP A 86 -6.04 -1.67 -13.43
C TRP A 86 -5.83 -3.18 -13.65
N ASN A 87 -4.82 -3.52 -14.45
CA ASN A 87 -4.35 -4.88 -14.67
C ASN A 87 -2.82 -4.90 -14.72
N ILE A 88 -2.19 -6.01 -14.34
CA ILE A 88 -0.75 -6.18 -14.46
C ILE A 88 -0.24 -6.12 -15.91
N ASP A 89 -1.08 -6.44 -16.88
CA ASP A 89 -0.68 -6.48 -18.30
C ASP A 89 -0.42 -5.08 -18.90
N ILE A 90 -0.99 -4.03 -18.30
CA ILE A 90 -0.73 -2.64 -18.73
C ILE A 90 0.59 -2.09 -18.16
N GLU A 91 1.27 -2.84 -17.28
CA GLU A 91 2.48 -2.38 -16.61
C GLU A 91 3.75 -2.71 -17.42
N PRO A 92 4.57 -1.69 -17.79
CA PRO A 92 5.62 -1.89 -18.79
C PRO A 92 6.85 -2.64 -18.26
N PHE A 93 7.22 -2.46 -16.98
CA PHE A 93 8.48 -2.95 -16.38
C PHE A 93 9.71 -2.79 -17.29
N SER A 94 9.74 -1.70 -18.05
CA SER A 94 10.73 -1.42 -19.09
C SER A 94 12.15 -1.30 -18.54
N ALA A 95 12.31 -0.88 -17.28
CA ALA A 95 13.62 -0.80 -16.63
C ALA A 95 14.18 -2.18 -16.24
N ILE A 96 13.32 -3.20 -16.15
CA ILE A 96 13.74 -4.59 -15.91
C ILE A 96 14.04 -5.20 -17.28
N GLY A 97 15.32 -5.18 -17.66
CA GLY A 97 15.80 -5.68 -18.95
C GLY A 97 15.24 -7.06 -19.33
N THR A 98 15.00 -7.28 -20.62
CA THR A 98 14.38 -8.49 -21.19
C THR A 98 15.05 -9.80 -20.84
N GLU A 99 16.35 -9.76 -20.57
CA GLU A 99 17.17 -10.91 -20.17
C GLU A 99 16.87 -11.39 -18.73
N ARG A 100 16.09 -10.64 -17.94
CA ARG A 100 15.79 -10.93 -16.53
C ARG A 100 14.32 -11.26 -16.31
N GLU A 101 13.79 -12.21 -17.08
CA GLU A 101 12.38 -12.61 -16.97
C GLU A 101 12.02 -13.05 -15.55
N ASP A 102 12.94 -13.71 -14.85
CA ASP A 102 12.78 -14.10 -13.44
C ASP A 102 12.53 -12.90 -12.52
N ALA A 103 13.32 -11.83 -12.67
CA ALA A 103 13.15 -10.60 -11.91
C ALA A 103 11.85 -9.88 -12.28
N ARG A 104 11.44 -9.96 -13.55
CA ARG A 104 10.18 -9.39 -14.04
C ARG A 104 8.97 -10.13 -13.46
N GLN A 105 9.01 -11.45 -13.35
CA GLN A 105 7.95 -12.22 -12.70
C GLN A 105 7.80 -11.83 -11.22
N VAL A 106 8.92 -11.71 -10.50
CA VAL A 106 8.92 -11.23 -9.12
C VAL A 106 8.32 -9.81 -9.03
N ALA A 107 8.74 -8.89 -9.92
CA ALA A 107 8.23 -7.53 -9.94
C ALA A 107 6.72 -7.46 -10.28
N ARG A 108 6.24 -8.33 -11.17
CA ARG A 108 4.80 -8.44 -11.48
C ARG A 108 3.99 -8.89 -10.27
N ALA A 109 4.45 -9.94 -9.58
CA ALA A 109 3.82 -10.40 -8.33
C ALA A 109 3.84 -9.28 -7.26
N GLN A 110 4.97 -8.57 -7.12
CA GLN A 110 5.06 -7.42 -6.22
C GLN A 110 4.07 -6.31 -6.60
N SER A 111 3.92 -5.97 -7.87
CA SER A 111 2.97 -4.94 -8.31
C SER A 111 1.52 -5.33 -8.08
N ARG A 112 1.15 -6.61 -8.23
CA ARG A 112 -0.18 -7.09 -7.82
C ARG A 112 -0.42 -6.92 -6.33
N ALA A 113 0.59 -7.17 -5.50
CA ALA A 113 0.50 -6.93 -4.07
C ALA A 113 0.34 -5.43 -3.76
N PHE A 114 1.12 -4.57 -4.40
CA PHE A 114 0.98 -3.12 -4.27
C PHE A 114 -0.40 -2.63 -4.68
N HIS A 115 -0.97 -3.15 -5.77
CA HIS A 115 -2.29 -2.77 -6.23
C HIS A 115 -3.38 -3.20 -5.26
N SER A 116 -3.34 -4.46 -4.81
CA SER A 116 -4.30 -4.98 -3.84
C SER A 116 -4.23 -4.22 -2.51
N ALA A 117 -3.04 -3.89 -2.03
CA ALA A 117 -2.87 -3.04 -0.84
C ALA A 117 -3.27 -1.57 -1.09
N ALA A 118 -3.12 -1.06 -2.31
CA ALA A 118 -3.63 0.26 -2.69
C ALA A 118 -5.16 0.29 -2.67
N LEU A 119 -5.84 -0.78 -3.08
CA LEU A 119 -7.29 -0.92 -2.92
C LEU A 119 -7.69 -0.90 -1.44
N ILE A 120 -7.03 -1.67 -0.57
CA ILE A 120 -7.25 -1.60 0.89
C ILE A 120 -7.09 -0.15 1.38
N TYR A 121 -6.01 0.52 0.96
CA TYR A 121 -5.74 1.89 1.36
C TYR A 121 -6.83 2.85 0.91
N TYR A 122 -7.23 2.78 -0.36
CA TYR A 122 -8.31 3.58 -0.95
C TYR A 122 -9.64 3.34 -0.23
N TYR A 123 -10.04 2.09 -0.05
CA TYR A 123 -11.31 1.77 0.59
C TYR A 123 -11.38 2.27 2.03
N ARG A 124 -10.26 2.19 2.77
CA ARG A 124 -10.21 2.63 4.16
C ARG A 124 -10.10 4.14 4.30
N SER A 125 -9.37 4.81 3.41
CA SER A 125 -9.03 6.23 3.57
C SER A 125 -9.88 7.19 2.74
N VAL A 126 -10.50 6.72 1.65
CA VAL A 126 -11.34 7.54 0.76
C VAL A 126 -12.81 7.14 0.90
N GLN A 127 -13.11 5.84 0.80
CA GLN A 127 -14.50 5.33 0.83
C GLN A 127 -15.02 5.05 2.25
N ASN A 128 -14.17 5.11 3.27
CA ASN A 128 -14.50 4.76 4.66
C ASN A 128 -15.17 3.37 4.78
N CYS A 129 -14.79 2.43 3.91
CA CYS A 129 -15.27 1.07 3.91
C CYS A 129 -14.83 0.35 5.19
N LYS A 130 -15.67 -0.51 5.75
CA LYS A 130 -15.30 -1.25 6.96
C LYS A 130 -14.34 -2.40 6.65
N ARG A 131 -13.50 -2.77 7.61
CA ARG A 131 -12.48 -3.82 7.47
C ARG A 131 -13.08 -5.19 7.14
N GLU A 132 -14.30 -5.43 7.60
CA GLU A 132 -15.07 -6.66 7.39
C GLU A 132 -15.46 -6.89 5.92
N TYR A 133 -15.26 -5.90 5.04
CA TYR A 133 -15.57 -6.01 3.62
C TYR A 133 -14.32 -6.10 2.74
N LEU A 134 -13.13 -6.26 3.32
CA LEU A 134 -11.86 -6.23 2.60
C LEU A 134 -11.23 -7.61 2.39
N ASP A 135 -12.01 -8.69 2.57
CA ASP A 135 -11.49 -10.06 2.49
C ASP A 135 -10.83 -10.36 1.13
N THR A 136 -11.43 -9.85 0.04
CA THR A 136 -10.89 -10.08 -1.32
C THR A 136 -9.53 -9.41 -1.49
N GLU A 137 -9.40 -8.16 -1.06
CA GLU A 137 -8.17 -7.40 -1.17
C GLU A 137 -7.09 -7.93 -0.21
N GLN A 138 -7.48 -8.41 0.98
CA GLN A 138 -6.60 -9.10 1.92
C GLN A 138 -6.01 -10.37 1.30
N GLU A 139 -6.87 -11.22 0.73
CA GLU A 139 -6.47 -12.45 0.05
C GLU A 139 -5.52 -12.15 -1.12
N ASN A 140 -5.91 -11.25 -2.01
CA ASN A 140 -5.12 -10.90 -3.20
C ASN A 140 -3.75 -10.33 -2.81
N THR A 141 -3.69 -9.47 -1.80
CA THR A 141 -2.41 -8.93 -1.31
C THR A 141 -1.53 -10.05 -0.77
N LEU A 142 -2.07 -10.93 0.07
CA LEU A 142 -1.30 -12.01 0.68
C LEU A 142 -0.81 -13.04 -0.35
N LEU A 143 -1.67 -13.44 -1.29
CA LEU A 143 -1.31 -14.35 -2.38
C LEU A 143 -0.18 -13.79 -3.23
N ALA A 144 -0.30 -12.52 -3.66
CA ALA A 144 0.73 -11.86 -4.46
C ALA A 144 2.06 -11.70 -3.70
N MET A 145 2.01 -11.40 -2.40
CA MET A 145 3.22 -11.33 -1.56
C MET A 145 3.88 -12.69 -1.37
N ASN A 146 3.11 -13.78 -1.27
CA ASN A 146 3.66 -15.14 -1.22
C ASN A 146 4.23 -15.57 -2.57
N GLU A 147 3.51 -15.31 -3.67
CA GLU A 147 3.97 -15.57 -5.05
C GLU A 147 5.34 -14.93 -5.29
N ALA A 148 5.51 -13.65 -4.94
CA ALA A 148 6.77 -12.95 -5.08
C ALA A 148 7.92 -13.62 -4.30
N GLU A 149 7.65 -14.14 -3.10
CA GLU A 149 8.64 -14.82 -2.27
C GLU A 149 8.96 -16.25 -2.74
N GLU A 150 8.01 -16.92 -3.38
CA GLU A 150 8.18 -18.26 -3.97
C GLU A 150 8.99 -18.18 -5.27
N LEU A 151 8.66 -17.23 -6.14
CA LEU A 151 9.42 -16.96 -7.37
C LEU A 151 10.89 -16.69 -7.07
N LYS A 152 11.20 -15.96 -5.99
CA LYS A 152 12.60 -15.74 -5.56
C LYS A 152 13.33 -17.03 -5.21
N ILE A 153 12.66 -18.01 -4.60
CA ILE A 153 13.27 -19.30 -4.22
C ILE A 153 13.57 -20.13 -5.47
N HIS A 154 12.65 -20.15 -6.43
CA HIS A 154 12.75 -21.01 -7.61
C HIS A 154 13.65 -20.43 -8.71
N LEU A 155 13.64 -19.11 -8.88
CA LEU A 155 14.23 -18.44 -10.03
C LEU A 155 15.58 -17.79 -9.69
N ILE A 156 15.73 -17.23 -8.48
CA ILE A 156 16.99 -16.57 -8.07
C ILE A 156 17.91 -17.59 -7.40
N LYS A 157 18.63 -18.37 -8.21
CA LYS A 157 19.65 -19.30 -7.73
C LYS A 157 20.90 -18.54 -7.26
N GLY A 158 21.00 -18.26 -5.95
CA GLY A 158 22.22 -17.65 -5.37
C GLY A 158 21.99 -16.87 -4.08
N SER A 159 23.08 -16.45 -3.45
CA SER A 159 23.10 -15.74 -2.17
C SER A 159 22.76 -14.25 -2.33
N SER A 160 21.46 -13.95 -2.42
CA SER A 160 20.78 -12.74 -1.90
C SER A 160 19.65 -12.30 -2.82
N ALA A 161 18.55 -13.07 -2.87
CA ALA A 161 17.29 -12.53 -3.36
C ALA A 161 16.94 -11.24 -2.59
N PRO A 162 16.49 -10.17 -3.27
CA PRO A 162 16.17 -8.92 -2.59
C PRO A 162 15.03 -9.16 -1.60
N ALA A 163 15.16 -8.57 -0.41
CA ALA A 163 14.09 -8.58 0.57
C ALA A 163 12.83 -7.92 -0.03
N PRO A 164 11.62 -8.40 0.30
CA PRO A 164 10.40 -7.80 -0.19
C PRO A 164 10.24 -6.39 0.39
N LEU A 165 9.67 -5.47 -0.39
CA LEU A 165 9.13 -4.26 0.20
C LEU A 165 7.92 -4.59 1.04
N THR A 166 7.86 -3.99 2.22
CA THR A 166 6.84 -4.33 3.20
C THR A 166 5.62 -3.43 3.16
N TRP A 167 5.59 -2.36 2.34
CA TRP A 167 4.43 -1.46 2.25
C TRP A 167 3.11 -2.24 2.06
N PRO A 168 2.98 -3.16 1.08
CA PRO A 168 1.72 -3.88 0.88
C PRO A 168 1.33 -4.72 2.09
N ALA A 169 2.29 -5.50 2.62
CA ALA A 169 2.08 -6.33 3.79
C ALA A 169 1.71 -5.52 5.02
N PHE A 170 2.33 -4.36 5.23
CA PHE A 170 2.07 -3.49 6.37
C PHE A 170 0.66 -2.92 6.33
N ILE A 171 0.24 -2.35 5.20
CA ILE A 171 -1.12 -1.80 5.02
C ILE A 171 -2.16 -2.90 5.22
N ALA A 172 -2.02 -4.03 4.53
CA ALA A 172 -2.96 -5.15 4.63
C ALA A 172 -3.00 -5.73 6.05
N SER A 173 -1.85 -5.93 6.68
CA SER A 173 -1.78 -6.44 8.05
C SER A 173 -2.45 -5.49 9.05
N CYS A 174 -2.23 -4.19 8.96
CA CYS A 174 -2.87 -3.22 9.87
C CYS A 174 -4.40 -3.24 9.79
N GLU A 175 -4.95 -3.51 8.61
CA GLU A 175 -6.41 -3.61 8.39
C GLU A 175 -6.96 -5.03 8.61
N ALA A 176 -6.10 -6.03 8.84
CA ALA A 176 -6.50 -7.42 8.97
C ALA A 176 -7.34 -7.70 10.23
N ILE A 177 -8.36 -8.53 10.05
CA ILE A 177 -9.23 -9.06 11.11
C ILE A 177 -9.33 -10.58 10.97
N GLY A 178 -9.84 -11.24 12.01
CA GLY A 178 -10.11 -12.68 11.97
C GLY A 178 -8.88 -13.52 11.57
N GLU A 179 -9.09 -14.47 10.66
CA GLU A 179 -8.05 -15.41 10.21
C GLU A 179 -6.89 -14.75 9.48
N TYR A 180 -7.11 -13.60 8.81
CA TYR A 180 -6.05 -12.89 8.08
C TYR A 180 -4.93 -12.43 9.01
N ARG A 181 -5.20 -12.16 10.30
CA ARG A 181 -4.14 -11.81 11.25
C ARG A 181 -3.15 -12.95 11.46
N GLN A 182 -3.64 -14.19 11.56
CA GLN A 182 -2.78 -15.36 11.67
C GLN A 182 -1.95 -15.54 10.40
N ARG A 183 -2.58 -15.45 9.24
CA ARG A 183 -1.90 -15.60 7.94
C ARG A 183 -0.85 -14.52 7.70
N TRP A 184 -1.13 -13.28 8.07
CA TRP A 184 -0.13 -12.20 8.05
C TRP A 184 0.99 -12.43 9.06
N ASN A 185 0.70 -12.96 10.25
CA ASN A 185 1.72 -13.30 11.23
C ASN A 185 2.69 -14.38 10.69
N GLU A 186 2.17 -15.37 9.98
CA GLU A 186 2.98 -16.39 9.29
C GLU A 186 3.85 -15.76 8.19
N TRP A 187 3.29 -14.85 7.38
CA TRP A 187 4.03 -14.14 6.35
C TRP A 187 5.17 -13.28 6.93
N TRP A 188 4.91 -12.51 7.99
CA TRP A 188 5.93 -11.71 8.66
C TRP A 188 7.05 -12.58 9.23
N THR A 189 6.71 -13.69 9.86
CA THR A 189 7.68 -14.68 10.36
C THR A 189 8.52 -15.26 9.23
N ARG A 190 7.92 -15.56 8.07
CA ARG A 190 8.62 -16.07 6.87
C ARG A 190 9.67 -15.08 6.37
N VAL A 191 9.41 -13.78 6.39
CA VAL A 191 10.36 -12.77 5.89
C VAL A 191 11.44 -12.39 6.90
N GLU A 192 11.36 -12.82 8.16
CA GLU A 192 12.46 -12.63 9.12
C GLU A 192 13.77 -13.32 8.70
N LYS A 193 13.70 -14.30 7.78
CA LYS A 193 14.88 -14.93 7.15
C LYS A 193 15.86 -13.92 6.52
N TYR A 194 15.35 -12.75 6.10
CA TYR A 194 16.18 -11.67 5.54
C TYR A 194 16.98 -10.91 6.61
N ARG A 195 16.74 -11.16 7.91
CA ARG A 195 17.45 -10.58 9.06
C ARG A 195 17.47 -9.05 9.09
N LEU A 196 16.48 -8.42 8.46
CA LEU A 196 16.34 -6.98 8.48
C LEU A 196 15.58 -6.56 9.74
N LYS A 197 16.23 -5.78 10.61
CA LYS A 197 15.65 -5.33 11.89
C LYS A 197 14.36 -4.52 11.74
N ASN A 198 14.15 -3.89 10.58
CA ASN A 198 12.91 -3.17 10.27
C ASN A 198 11.70 -4.12 10.20
N PHE A 199 11.86 -5.38 9.75
CA PHE A 199 10.75 -6.32 9.58
C PHE A 199 10.18 -6.74 10.93
N SER A 200 11.02 -7.21 11.86
CA SER A 200 10.57 -7.56 13.21
C SER A 200 9.96 -6.35 13.95
N LYS A 201 10.46 -5.13 13.69
CA LYS A 201 9.85 -3.90 14.23
C LYS A 201 8.47 -3.62 13.63
N GLN A 202 8.33 -3.73 12.30
CA GLN A 202 7.05 -3.56 11.61
C GLN A 202 6.02 -4.58 12.08
N HIS A 203 6.42 -5.85 12.17
CA HIS A 203 5.58 -6.95 12.66
C HIS A 203 5.11 -6.71 14.10
N SER A 204 6.01 -6.29 15.00
CA SER A 204 5.65 -5.92 16.37
C SER A 204 4.68 -4.74 16.43
N ILE A 205 4.83 -3.74 15.55
CA ILE A 205 3.90 -2.60 15.46
C ILE A 205 2.52 -3.08 15.01
N VAL A 206 2.44 -3.91 13.98
CA VAL A 206 1.20 -4.52 13.48
C VAL A 206 0.45 -5.27 14.60
N GLN A 207 1.16 -6.10 15.38
CA GLN A 207 0.56 -6.84 16.49
C GLN A 207 0.02 -5.90 17.59
N GLN A 208 0.74 -4.81 17.88
CA GLN A 208 0.27 -3.81 18.84
C GLN A 208 -0.96 -3.04 18.32
N VAL A 209 -1.00 -2.74 17.03
CA VAL A 209 -2.17 -2.15 16.35
C VAL A 209 -3.38 -3.07 16.52
N TRP A 210 -3.26 -4.36 16.23
CA TRP A 210 -4.33 -5.33 16.44
C TRP A 210 -4.87 -5.31 17.86
N GLY A 211 -3.97 -5.42 18.85
CA GLY A 211 -4.38 -5.43 20.25
C GLY A 211 -5.09 -4.15 20.70
N LYS A 212 -4.71 -2.98 20.14
CA LYS A 212 -5.39 -1.71 20.43
C LYS A 212 -6.75 -1.62 19.76
N LEU A 213 -6.85 -2.02 18.49
CA LEU A 213 -8.10 -2.02 17.74
C LEU A 213 -9.15 -2.97 18.32
N ASP A 214 -8.74 -4.06 18.96
CA ASP A 214 -9.65 -4.99 19.64
C ASP A 214 -10.20 -4.42 20.96
N ARG A 215 -9.47 -3.50 21.59
CA ARG A 215 -9.87 -2.86 22.87
C ARG A 215 -10.69 -1.60 22.66
N SER A 216 -10.52 -0.90 21.53
CA SER A 216 -11.34 0.24 21.16
C SER A 216 -12.70 -0.28 20.68
N GLY A 217 -13.73 -0.22 21.52
CA GLY A 217 -15.11 -0.59 21.16
C GLY A 217 -15.76 0.29 20.07
N SER A 218 -14.98 1.09 19.35
CA SER A 218 -15.36 1.94 18.22
C SER A 218 -14.39 1.70 17.06
N PRO A 219 -14.79 1.91 15.79
CA PRO A 219 -13.86 1.80 14.68
C PRO A 219 -12.82 2.92 14.75
N THR A 220 -11.62 2.59 15.22
CA THR A 220 -10.44 3.45 15.19
C THR A 220 -9.61 3.09 13.96
N ASP A 221 -9.13 4.09 13.23
CA ASP A 221 -8.17 3.88 12.14
C ASP A 221 -6.82 3.44 12.73
N TRP A 222 -6.12 2.49 12.10
CA TRP A 222 -4.82 2.05 12.61
C TRP A 222 -3.79 3.19 12.65
N ARG A 223 -3.92 4.20 11.80
CA ARG A 223 -3.02 5.36 11.80
C ARG A 223 -3.23 6.19 13.07
N ASP A 224 -4.46 6.32 13.57
CA ASP A 224 -4.72 6.96 14.87
C ASP A 224 -4.06 6.17 16.01
N VAL A 225 -4.11 4.84 15.96
CA VAL A 225 -3.39 3.99 16.92
C VAL A 225 -1.88 4.23 16.86
N LEU A 226 -1.28 4.39 15.68
CA LEU A 226 0.13 4.74 15.55
C LEU A 226 0.44 6.11 16.18
N ALA A 227 -0.45 7.09 16.01
CA ALA A 227 -0.34 8.40 16.67
C ALA A 227 -0.34 8.28 18.19
N GLU A 228 -1.32 7.56 18.75
CA GLU A 228 -1.45 7.35 20.19
C GLU A 228 -0.21 6.66 20.78
N MET A 229 0.41 5.77 20.01
CA MET A 229 1.61 5.05 20.40
C MET A 229 2.91 5.82 20.11
N ASN A 230 2.82 7.02 19.51
CA ASN A 230 3.95 7.83 19.07
C ASN A 230 4.92 7.07 18.15
N PHE A 231 4.38 6.18 17.30
CA PHE A 231 5.18 5.49 16.30
C PHE A 231 5.25 6.29 15.00
N ARG A 232 6.48 6.47 14.51
CA ARG A 232 6.76 6.96 13.15
C ARG A 232 7.43 5.85 12.38
N ILE A 233 6.85 5.49 11.25
CA ILE A 233 7.29 4.35 10.45
C ILE A 233 7.32 4.70 8.98
N ILE A 234 8.31 4.15 8.28
CA ILE A 234 8.34 4.09 6.82
C ILE A 234 8.20 2.60 6.51
N PRO A 235 7.04 2.14 6.03
CA PRO A 235 6.83 0.72 5.76
C PRO A 235 7.51 0.35 4.44
N VAL A 236 8.81 0.07 4.52
CA VAL A 236 9.70 -0.41 3.44
C VAL A 236 10.65 -1.47 3.93
#